data_AF-A0A3A5AZD5-F1
#
_entry.id   AF-A0A3A5AZD5-F1
#
_cell.length_a   1.000
_cell.length_b   1.000
_cell.length_c   1.000
_cell.angle_alpha   90.00
_cell.angle_beta   90.00
_cell.angle_gamma   90.00
#
_symmetry.space_group_name_H-M   'P 1'
#
loop_
_entity.id
_entity.type
_entity.pdbx_description
1 polymer ?
#
loop_
_entity_poly.entity_id
_entity_poly.type
_entity_poly.pdbx_seq_one_letter_code
_entity_poly.pdbx_strand_id
1 'polypeptide(L)'
;MNQTAEENVIVYVLYPSGHDITGQQDPVDLKDPSEQTRQKSMAEYLRWERWLWGFQDLEDYLGLVNPLVLTDQLIYVLSAPQDSIRWCAFIRQSAAQREPEDIIFPDPETIRAMDDKPLALIKCPIEREWIKAMFPARELLLAGRVRA
;
A
#
# COMPACT_ATOMS: atom_id res chain seq x y z
N MET A 1 3.39 -33.17 -9.38
CA MET A 1 2.59 -31.94 -9.24
C MET A 1 3.26 -31.11 -8.15
N ASN A 2 4.13 -30.17 -8.54
CA ASN A 2 4.70 -29.23 -7.59
C ASN A 2 3.71 -28.07 -7.48
N GLN A 3 3.00 -27.99 -6.37
CA GLN A 3 2.38 -26.74 -5.94
C GLN A 3 3.54 -25.76 -5.76
N THR A 4 3.69 -24.82 -6.69
CA THR A 4 4.51 -23.61 -6.46
C THR A 4 4.00 -23.01 -5.15
N ALA A 5 4.86 -22.96 -4.13
CA ALA A 5 4.56 -22.17 -2.95
C ALA A 5 4.21 -20.78 -3.45
N GLU A 6 2.99 -20.32 -3.16
CA GLU A 6 2.58 -18.96 -3.49
C GLU A 6 3.59 -18.02 -2.81
N GLU A 7 4.36 -17.29 -3.61
CA GLU A 7 5.32 -16.33 -3.07
C GLU A 7 4.53 -15.19 -2.44
N ASN A 8 4.60 -15.14 -1.10
CA ASN A 8 4.02 -14.04 -0.34
C ASN A 8 5.00 -12.89 -0.25
N VAL A 9 4.48 -11.68 -0.36
CA VAL A 9 5.23 -10.44 -0.27
C VAL A 9 4.88 -9.72 1.02
N ILE A 10 5.90 -9.24 1.73
CA ILE A 10 5.70 -8.37 2.89
C ILE A 10 5.43 -6.94 2.43
N VAL A 11 4.32 -6.37 2.89
CA VAL A 11 3.95 -4.97 2.62
C VAL A 11 3.52 -4.30 3.92
N TYR A 12 4.01 -3.09 4.13
CA TYR A 12 3.64 -2.21 5.22
C TYR A 12 2.54 -1.25 4.78
N VAL A 13 1.37 -1.34 5.41
CA VAL A 13 0.20 -0.50 5.08
C VAL A 13 -0.08 0.44 6.24
N LEU A 14 0.06 1.74 5.98
CA LEU A 14 -0.36 2.80 6.91
C LEU A 14 -1.87 3.02 6.81
N TYR A 15 -2.59 2.90 7.92
CA TYR A 15 -4.04 2.98 7.93
C TYR A 15 -4.60 3.61 9.22
N PRO A 16 -5.74 4.33 9.19
CA PRO A 16 -6.34 4.90 10.39
C PRO A 16 -6.68 3.84 11.45
N SER A 17 -6.37 4.13 12.72
CA SER A 17 -6.73 3.26 13.83
C SER A 17 -8.25 3.20 14.01
N GLY A 18 -8.77 2.04 14.39
CA GLY A 18 -10.21 1.85 14.63
C GLY A 18 -11.03 1.51 13.38
N HIS A 19 -10.41 1.50 12.19
CA HIS A 19 -11.00 0.98 10.97
C HIS A 19 -10.49 -0.43 10.69
N ASP A 20 -11.39 -1.33 10.29
CA ASP A 20 -11.02 -2.67 9.85
C ASP A 20 -10.62 -2.66 8.37
N ILE A 21 -9.39 -3.09 8.06
CA ILE A 21 -8.92 -3.29 6.67
C ILE A 21 -9.40 -4.63 6.09
N THR A 22 -9.91 -5.51 6.95
CA THR A 22 -10.47 -6.80 6.55
C THR A 22 -11.93 -6.63 6.12
N GLY A 23 -12.45 -7.59 5.35
CA GLY A 23 -13.79 -7.53 4.74
C GLY A 23 -14.98 -7.53 5.69
N GLN A 24 -14.76 -7.24 6.98
CA GLN A 24 -15.82 -7.13 7.99
C GLN A 24 -16.37 -5.70 8.11
N GLN A 25 -15.70 -4.68 7.56
CA GLN A 25 -16.19 -3.30 7.51
C GLN A 25 -15.85 -2.62 6.17
N ASP A 26 -16.58 -1.56 5.84
CA ASP A 26 -16.19 -0.69 4.73
C ASP A 26 -14.89 0.04 5.09
N PRO A 27 -13.86 0.00 4.22
CA PRO A 27 -12.66 0.78 4.38
C PRO A 27 -13.01 2.28 4.35
N VAL A 28 -12.08 3.10 4.85
CA VAL A 28 -12.24 4.53 5.13
C VAL A 28 -12.99 5.24 4.01
N ASP A 29 -14.08 5.93 4.39
CA ASP A 29 -14.83 6.81 3.50
C ASP A 29 -13.92 8.00 3.12
N LEU A 30 -13.46 8.01 1.87
CA LEU A 30 -12.63 9.08 1.34
C LEU A 30 -13.50 10.32 1.19
N LYS A 31 -13.27 11.34 2.01
CA LYS A 31 -14.11 12.55 2.01
C LYS A 31 -13.86 13.45 0.78
N ASP A 32 -12.76 13.25 0.05
CA ASP A 32 -12.40 14.03 -1.14
C ASP A 32 -12.91 13.35 -2.44
N PRO A 33 -13.81 14.01 -3.20
CA PRO A 33 -14.32 13.47 -4.47
C PRO A 33 -13.25 13.18 -5.53
N SER A 34 -12.14 13.92 -5.53
CA SER A 34 -11.04 13.71 -6.48
C SER A 34 -10.26 12.44 -6.16
N GLU A 35 -10.04 12.16 -4.87
CA GLU A 35 -9.44 10.91 -4.39
C GLU A 35 -10.36 9.72 -4.67
N GLN A 36 -11.67 9.88 -4.46
CA GLN A 36 -12.65 8.85 -4.81
C GLN A 36 -12.60 8.51 -6.30
N THR A 37 -12.55 9.52 -7.17
CA THR A 37 -12.49 9.32 -8.62
C THR A 37 -11.23 8.57 -9.01
N ARG A 38 -10.07 8.97 -8.47
CA ARG A 38 -8.79 8.29 -8.74
C ARG A 38 -8.78 6.85 -8.23
N GLN A 39 -9.34 6.59 -7.04
CA GLN A 39 -9.45 5.23 -6.51
C GLN A 39 -10.35 4.35 -7.38
N LYS A 40 -11.48 4.87 -7.86
CA LYS A 40 -12.40 4.16 -8.75
C LYS A 40 -11.75 3.82 -10.08
N SER A 41 -11.11 4.78 -10.74
CA SER A 41 -10.43 4.53 -12.03
C SER A 41 -9.34 3.47 -11.91
N MET A 42 -8.55 3.49 -10.83
CA MET A 42 -7.55 2.45 -10.57
C MET A 42 -8.20 1.08 -10.29
N ALA A 43 -9.27 1.04 -9.50
CA ALA A 43 -9.99 -0.20 -9.22
C ALA A 43 -10.58 -0.82 -10.50
N GLU A 44 -11.18 -0.01 -11.38
CA GLU A 44 -11.70 -0.42 -12.68
C GLU A 44 -10.61 -1.00 -13.58
N TYR A 45 -9.47 -0.31 -13.69
CA TYR A 45 -8.32 -0.78 -14.46
C TYR A 45 -7.78 -2.14 -13.95
N LEU A 46 -7.64 -2.26 -12.63
CA LEU A 46 -7.17 -3.49 -11.98
C LEU A 46 -8.22 -4.61 -11.96
N ARG A 47 -9.48 -4.31 -12.33
CA ARG A 47 -10.64 -5.18 -12.19
C ARG A 47 -10.84 -5.66 -10.75
N TRP A 48 -10.57 -4.78 -9.80
CA TRP A 48 -10.76 -5.01 -8.37
C TRP A 48 -11.94 -4.16 -7.88
N GLU A 49 -12.62 -4.63 -6.84
CA GLU A 49 -13.69 -3.82 -6.23
C GLU A 49 -13.09 -2.63 -5.47
N ARG A 50 -12.03 -2.89 -4.69
CA ARG A 50 -11.33 -1.92 -3.85
C ARG A 50 -9.86 -2.31 -3.73
N TRP A 51 -9.05 -1.36 -3.29
CA TRP A 51 -7.62 -1.56 -3.05
C TRP A 51 -7.10 -0.69 -1.92
N LEU A 52 -6.00 -1.14 -1.32
CA LEU A 52 -5.17 -0.35 -0.40
C LEU A 52 -3.78 -0.21 -0.99
N TRP A 53 -3.00 0.70 -0.44
CA TRP A 53 -1.60 0.84 -0.81
C TRP A 53 -0.67 0.74 0.39
N GLY A 54 0.55 0.28 0.11
CA GLY A 54 1.62 0.19 1.08
C GLY A 54 2.98 0.11 0.39
N PHE A 55 4.04 0.05 1.18
CA PHE A 55 5.41 -0.10 0.68
C PHE A 55 6.04 -1.41 1.17
N GLN A 56 6.94 -1.99 0.40
CA GLN A 56 7.79 -3.09 0.89
C GLN A 56 8.81 -2.60 1.91
N ASP A 57 9.30 -1.37 1.73
CA ASP A 57 10.34 -0.78 2.55
C ASP A 57 9.70 0.29 3.45
N LEU A 58 9.82 0.14 4.77
CA LEU A 58 9.30 1.15 5.72
C LEU A 58 9.91 2.53 5.50
N GLU A 59 11.13 2.57 4.98
CA GLU A 59 11.88 3.79 4.66
C GLU A 59 11.19 4.61 3.57
N ASP A 60 10.36 4.00 2.72
CA ASP A 60 9.66 4.73 1.67
C ASP A 60 8.63 5.72 2.22
N TYR A 61 8.11 5.48 3.44
CA TYR A 61 7.28 6.45 4.17
C TYR A 61 8.07 7.67 4.65
N LEU A 62 9.39 7.58 4.77
CA LEU A 62 10.21 8.70 5.22
C LEU A 62 10.18 9.82 4.17
N GLY A 63 9.90 11.04 4.63
CA GLY A 63 9.70 12.22 3.78
C GLY A 63 8.30 12.36 3.20
N LEU A 64 7.51 11.27 3.11
CA LEU A 64 6.12 11.30 2.66
C LEU A 64 5.15 11.64 3.79
N VAL A 65 5.41 11.08 4.98
CA VAL A 65 4.62 11.34 6.18
C VAL A 65 5.48 11.99 7.26
N ASN A 66 4.84 12.83 8.08
CA ASN A 66 5.45 13.39 9.27
C ASN A 66 5.02 12.55 10.50
N PRO A 67 5.90 11.73 11.09
CA PRO A 67 5.55 10.86 12.22
C PRO A 67 5.03 11.62 13.44
N LEU A 68 5.40 12.90 13.59
CA LEU A 68 4.98 13.71 14.73
C LEU A 68 3.49 14.02 14.75
N VAL A 69 2.82 13.95 13.60
CA VAL A 69 1.37 14.21 13.48
C VAL A 69 0.55 12.92 13.28
N LEU A 70 1.18 11.74 13.31
CA LEU A 70 0.49 10.45 13.21
C LEU A 70 0.01 10.01 14.60
N THR A 71 -1.11 10.56 15.08
CA THR A 71 -1.66 10.20 16.40
C THR A 71 -2.57 8.98 16.36
N ASP A 72 -3.29 8.78 15.26
CA ASP A 72 -4.38 7.80 15.16
C ASP A 72 -4.23 6.90 13.93
N GLN A 73 -3.00 6.42 13.68
CA GLN A 73 -2.67 5.56 12.55
C GLN A 73 -1.82 4.36 12.97
N LEU A 74 -2.09 3.22 12.35
CA LEU A 74 -1.37 1.96 12.51
C LEU A 74 -0.61 1.62 11.24
N ILE A 75 0.51 0.93 11.39
CA ILE A 75 1.16 0.20 10.30
C ILE A 75 0.81 -1.28 10.45
N TYR A 76 0.12 -1.82 9.45
CA TYR A 76 -0.13 -3.24 9.29
C TYR A 76 1.03 -3.87 8.53
N VAL A 77 1.58 -4.96 9.07
CA VAL A 77 2.54 -5.81 8.35
C VAL A 77 1.75 -6.92 7.69
N LEU A 78 1.60 -6.84 6.37
CA LEU A 78 0.89 -7.82 5.57
C LEU A 78 1.88 -8.77 4.91
N SER A 79 1.53 -10.04 4.83
CA SER A 79 2.17 -11.06 3.99
C SER A 79 1.13 -11.48 2.96
N ALA A 80 1.02 -10.68 1.90
CA ALA A 80 -0.01 -10.87 0.89
C ALA A 80 0.51 -11.73 -0.27
N PRO A 81 -0.31 -12.60 -0.86
CA PRO A 81 0.02 -13.32 -2.09
C PRO A 81 0.41 -12.36 -3.22
N GLN A 82 1.44 -12.70 -4.00
CA GLN A 82 1.90 -11.86 -5.10
C GLN A 82 0.82 -11.56 -6.15
N ASP A 83 -0.10 -12.50 -6.40
CA ASP A 83 -1.20 -12.33 -7.36
C ASP A 83 -2.22 -11.25 -6.93
N SER A 84 -2.27 -10.96 -5.63
CA SER A 84 -3.10 -9.95 -4.98
C SER A 84 -2.43 -8.58 -4.92
N ILE A 85 -1.22 -8.44 -5.46
CA ILE A 85 -0.45 -7.19 -5.51
C ILE A 85 -0.27 -6.75 -6.96
N ARG A 86 -0.30 -5.43 -7.18
CA ARG A 86 0.22 -4.78 -8.39
C ARG A 86 1.19 -3.68 -7.99
N TRP A 87 2.26 -3.52 -8.75
CA TRP A 87 3.30 -2.54 -8.45
C TRP A 87 3.03 -1.24 -9.19
N CYS A 88 3.09 -0.13 -8.47
CA CYS A 88 2.82 1.19 -8.95
C CYS A 88 4.00 2.12 -8.62
N ALA A 89 4.42 2.94 -9.57
CA ALA A 89 5.47 3.92 -9.35
C ALA A 89 4.90 5.13 -8.59
N PHE A 90 5.26 5.29 -7.30
CA PHE A 90 4.63 6.25 -6.39
C PHE A 90 4.75 7.70 -6.86
N ILE A 91 5.96 8.16 -7.19
CA ILE A 91 6.22 9.55 -7.55
C ILE A 91 5.45 9.90 -8.83
N ARG A 92 5.47 9.00 -9.82
CA ARG A 92 4.69 9.15 -11.05
C ARG A 92 3.18 9.15 -10.81
N GLN A 93 2.68 8.30 -9.92
CA GLN A 93 1.26 8.28 -9.53
C GLN A 93 0.83 9.55 -8.79
N SER A 94 1.74 10.19 -8.07
CA SER A 94 1.51 11.50 -7.42
C SER A 94 1.56 12.67 -8.41
N ALA A 95 2.20 12.51 -9.57
CA ALA A 95 2.17 13.52 -10.63
C ALA A 95 0.78 13.56 -11.31
N ALA A 96 0.30 14.77 -11.61
CA ALA A 96 -1.03 14.94 -12.19
C ALA A 96 -1.15 14.24 -13.57
N GLN A 97 -2.34 13.68 -13.83
CA GLN A 97 -2.80 13.18 -15.15
C GLN A 97 -1.96 12.04 -15.75
N ARG A 98 -1.80 10.95 -15.01
CA ARG A 98 -1.23 9.70 -15.53
C ARG A 98 -2.27 8.60 -15.58
N GLU A 99 -2.34 7.94 -16.73
CA GLU A 99 -3.17 6.74 -16.90
C GLU A 99 -2.52 5.56 -16.16
N PRO A 100 -3.31 4.58 -15.69
CA PRO A 100 -2.78 3.42 -14.97
C PRO A 100 -1.67 2.67 -15.72
N GLU A 101 -1.76 2.56 -17.05
CA GLU A 101 -0.77 1.87 -17.88
C GLU A 101 0.62 2.53 -17.84
N ASP A 102 0.70 3.82 -17.51
CA ASP A 102 1.96 4.56 -17.42
C ASP A 102 2.64 4.42 -16.05
N ILE A 103 1.93 3.88 -15.06
CA ILE A 103 2.35 3.86 -13.66
C ILE A 103 2.37 2.47 -13.04
N ILE A 104 1.74 1.47 -13.67
CA ILE A 104 1.75 0.07 -13.22
C ILE A 104 2.87 -0.71 -13.92
N PHE A 105 3.65 -1.43 -13.11
CA PHE A 105 4.84 -2.17 -13.55
C PHE A 105 4.78 -3.63 -13.11
N PRO A 106 5.52 -4.54 -13.79
CA PRO A 106 5.51 -5.96 -13.47
C PRO A 106 6.13 -6.28 -12.10
N ASP A 107 7.14 -5.53 -11.69
CA ASP A 107 7.95 -5.80 -10.50
C ASP A 107 8.52 -4.49 -9.90
N PRO A 108 8.87 -4.51 -8.59
CA PRO A 108 9.40 -3.33 -7.92
C PRO A 108 10.81 -2.94 -8.42
N GLU A 109 11.61 -3.88 -8.92
CA GLU A 109 12.95 -3.62 -9.47
C GLU A 109 12.89 -2.69 -10.69
N THR A 110 11.89 -2.88 -11.56
CA THR A 110 11.62 -2.01 -12.71
C THR A 110 11.34 -0.58 -12.26
N ILE A 111 10.60 -0.41 -11.17
CA ILE A 111 10.27 0.90 -10.61
C ILE A 111 11.53 1.57 -10.04
N ARG A 112 12.31 0.84 -9.24
CA ARG A 112 13.57 1.33 -8.66
C ARG A 112 14.57 1.75 -9.74
N ALA A 113 14.66 1.02 -10.84
CA ALA A 113 15.53 1.36 -11.97
C ALA A 113 15.21 2.71 -12.64
N MET A 114 14.01 3.25 -12.43
CA MET A 114 13.60 4.56 -12.91
C MET A 114 13.72 5.68 -11.86
N ASP A 115 14.40 5.41 -10.74
CA ASP A 115 14.53 6.33 -9.60
C ASP A 115 13.17 6.71 -8.99
N ASP A 116 12.27 5.73 -8.88
CA ASP A 116 10.94 5.86 -8.27
C ASP A 116 10.76 4.85 -7.13
N LYS A 117 9.76 5.08 -6.27
CA LYS A 117 9.44 4.24 -5.10
C LYS A 117 8.37 3.20 -5.45
N PRO A 118 8.63 1.89 -5.27
CA PRO A 118 7.65 0.84 -5.54
C PRO A 118 6.51 0.84 -4.52
N LEU A 119 5.36 1.35 -4.93
CA LEU A 119 4.11 1.27 -4.18
C LEU A 119 3.40 -0.05 -4.51
N ALA A 120 3.10 -0.85 -3.50
CA ALA A 120 2.22 -1.99 -3.66
C ALA A 120 0.76 -1.52 -3.62
N LEU A 121 0.00 -1.81 -4.66
CA LEU A 121 -1.46 -1.79 -4.66
C LEU A 121 -1.95 -3.18 -4.29
N ILE A 122 -2.72 -3.29 -3.22
CA ILE A 122 -3.14 -4.56 -2.63
C ILE A 122 -4.64 -4.70 -2.79
N LYS A 123 -5.07 -5.83 -3.36
CA LYS A 123 -6.49 -6.15 -3.55
C LYS A 123 -7.20 -6.24 -2.20
N CYS A 124 -8.40 -5.66 -2.13
CA CYS A 124 -9.26 -5.72 -0.95
C CYS A 124 -10.52 -6.58 -1.19
N PRO A 125 -11.12 -7.12 -0.12
CA PRO A 125 -10.71 -6.99 1.29
C PRO A 125 -9.41 -7.73 1.64
N ILE A 126 -8.69 -7.25 2.67
CA ILE A 126 -7.50 -7.95 3.19
C ILE A 126 -7.95 -9.17 3.99
N GLU A 127 -7.37 -10.34 3.70
CA GLU A 127 -7.63 -11.54 4.49
C GLU A 127 -6.92 -11.48 5.84
N ARG A 128 -7.59 -11.93 6.90
CA ARG A 128 -7.05 -11.86 8.26
C ARG A 128 -5.72 -12.62 8.40
N GLU A 129 -5.54 -13.71 7.67
CA GLU A 129 -4.31 -14.51 7.65
C GLU A 129 -3.10 -13.81 7.01
N TRP A 130 -3.34 -12.78 6.20
CA TRP A 130 -2.27 -11.96 5.63
C TRP A 130 -1.68 -11.02 6.70
N ILE A 131 -2.44 -10.63 7.72
CA ILE A 131 -1.98 -9.72 8.77
C ILE A 131 -1.04 -10.46 9.72
N LYS A 132 0.24 -10.07 9.75
CA LYS A 132 1.26 -10.65 10.63
C LYS A 132 1.47 -9.86 11.91
N ALA A 133 1.35 -8.53 11.83
CA ALA A 133 1.48 -7.65 12.97
C ALA A 133 0.82 -6.29 12.72
N MET A 134 0.60 -5.54 13.80
CA MET A 134 0.15 -4.15 13.78
C MET A 134 0.99 -3.35 14.77
N PHE A 135 1.44 -2.16 14.38
CA PHE A 135 2.22 -1.26 15.22
C PHE A 135 1.67 0.16 15.18
N PRO A 136 1.79 0.94 16.27
CA PRO A 136 1.58 2.39 16.20
C PRO A 136 2.53 3.01 15.16
N ALA A 137 1.97 3.69 14.15
CA ALA A 137 2.75 4.20 13.03
C ALA A 137 3.84 5.18 13.46
N ARG A 138 3.50 6.08 14.39
CA ARG A 138 4.43 7.07 14.95
C ARG A 138 5.67 6.43 15.56
N GLU A 139 5.50 5.41 16.40
CA GLU A 139 6.61 4.75 17.09
C GLU A 139 7.52 4.04 16.10
N LEU A 140 6.93 3.28 15.16
CA LEU A 140 7.68 2.51 14.18
C LEU A 140 8.49 3.42 13.24
N LEU A 141 7.88 4.49 12.73
CA LEU A 141 8.57 5.42 11.81
C LEU A 141 9.59 6.31 12.52
N LEU A 142 9.38 6.67 13.80
CA LEU A 142 10.41 7.37 14.59
C LEU A 142 11.61 6.47 14.85
N ALA A 143 11.41 5.18 15.14
CA ALA A 143 12.50 4.23 15.31
C ALA A 143 13.32 4.03 14.03
N GLY A 144 12.67 4.03 12.86
CA GLY A 144 13.33 3.95 11.55
C GLY A 144 14.24 5.16 11.26
N ARG A 145 13.83 6.38 11.63
CA ARG A 145 14.63 7.60 11.43
C ARG A 145 15.91 7.68 12.25
N VAL A 146 16.03 6.92 13.33
CA VAL A 146 17.24 6.91 14.17
C VAL A 146 18.33 6.02 13.54
N ARG A 147 17.99 5.20 12.54
CA ARG A 147 18.89 4.24 11.90
C ARG A 147 19.35 4.61 10.48
N ALA A 148 18.67 5.58 9.84
CA ALA A 148 19.05 6.14 8.54
C ALA A 148 19.95 7.37 8.72
#